data_AF-A0AAD5SDJ1-F1
#
_entry.id   AF-A0AAD5SDJ1-F1
#
_cell.length_a   1.000
_cell.length_b   1.000
_cell.length_c   1.000
_cell.angle_alpha   90.00
_cell.angle_beta   90.00
_cell.angle_gamma   90.00
#
_symmetry.space_group_name_H-M   'P 1'
#
loop_
_entity.id
_entity.type
_entity.pdbx_description
1 polymer ?
#
loop_
_entity_poly.entity_id
_entity_poly.type
_entity_poly.pdbx_seq_one_letter_code
_entity_poly.pdbx_strand_id
1 'polypeptide(L)'
;MLHELLLTLSGHPGDVFAPSFNTPARDGEGFSIPPDFPFLHSAERYALERLAVLGYYYQNFTTFINSGRKGTYASRRSNRNDTNGPYGSYFRAFCSTLDKELEEYRELIIECETRILSKLDLETDGGRTPVSYLEHKFAKFHLVFPHINDVISVIDANPAVVHGMRLLNLLHERNATGLPYLREMFTRLLLGTSQVFIKQLVAWVAYGQLIDPHLEFFVRVNRKAGNVEHKGKNGTLAQEQTKWQSEYVLDSSFSPKFIGSNIGDEVLFIGKAVNVINQLDERNGIPEFAFARLSPITEHDLNRSFWTILKKSGMTDNDALSDNIKFEILKRGTITSCLSS
;
A
#
# COMPACT_ATOMS: atom_id res chain seq x y z
N MET A 1 1.94 -33.65 16.06
CA MET A 1 2.04 -33.19 14.66
C MET A 1 1.13 -32.01 14.35
N LEU A 2 -0.16 -32.02 14.68
CA LEU A 2 -1.03 -30.86 14.42
C LEU A 2 -0.60 -29.58 15.17
N HIS A 3 -0.12 -29.71 16.41
CA HIS A 3 0.41 -28.56 17.15
C HIS A 3 1.68 -27.97 16.51
N GLU A 4 2.62 -28.83 16.10
CA GLU A 4 3.80 -28.43 15.31
C GLU A 4 3.42 -27.77 13.97
N LEU A 5 2.35 -28.25 13.33
CA LEU A 5 1.81 -27.65 12.11
C LEU A 5 1.25 -26.25 12.37
N LEU A 6 0.48 -26.05 13.46
CA LEU A 6 -0.01 -24.71 13.84
C LEU A 6 1.15 -23.76 14.15
N LEU A 7 2.20 -24.26 14.80
CA LEU A 7 3.42 -23.49 15.05
C LEU A 7 4.10 -23.08 13.73
N THR A 8 4.16 -24.02 12.77
CA THR A 8 4.71 -23.78 11.42
C THR A 8 3.87 -22.78 10.63
N LEU A 9 2.54 -22.89 10.67
CA LEU A 9 1.60 -21.93 10.08
C LEU A 9 1.77 -20.52 10.69
N SER A 10 2.14 -20.46 11.97
CA SER A 10 2.51 -19.21 12.65
C SER A 10 3.90 -18.67 12.25
N GLY A 11 4.58 -19.31 11.28
CA GLY A 11 5.86 -18.87 10.74
C GLY A 11 7.09 -19.26 11.57
N HIS A 12 6.94 -20.21 12.50
CA HIS A 12 8.02 -20.69 13.36
C HIS A 12 8.45 -22.09 12.91
N PRO A 13 9.74 -22.33 12.63
CA PRO A 13 10.22 -23.67 12.30
C PRO A 13 10.01 -24.61 13.50
N GLY A 14 9.64 -25.86 13.22
CA GLY A 14 9.51 -26.91 14.23
C GLY A 14 10.49 -28.06 13.98
N ASP A 15 10.49 -29.04 14.87
CA ASP A 15 11.35 -30.23 14.73
C ASP A 15 10.88 -31.15 13.60
N VAL A 16 9.56 -31.18 13.35
CA VAL A 16 8.94 -31.96 12.26
C VAL A 16 8.97 -31.20 10.94
N PHE A 17 8.82 -29.87 11.00
CA PHE A 17 8.79 -28.98 9.84
C PHE A 17 10.04 -28.11 9.84
N ALA A 18 11.12 -28.67 9.29
CA ALA A 18 12.38 -27.98 9.18
C ALA A 18 12.40 -27.08 7.93
N PRO A 19 13.05 -25.90 7.99
CA PRO A 19 13.32 -25.10 6.81
C PRO A 19 14.22 -25.90 5.85
N SER A 20 13.73 -26.13 4.62
CA SER A 20 14.52 -26.77 3.58
C SER A 20 15.59 -25.79 3.11
N PHE A 21 16.81 -25.96 3.63
CA PHE A 21 17.97 -25.20 3.18
C PHE A 21 18.73 -25.89 2.05
N ASN A 22 18.39 -27.12 1.64
CA ASN A 22 19.34 -27.95 0.86
C ASN A 22 18.77 -28.98 -0.14
N THR A 23 17.51 -28.93 -0.57
CA THR A 23 17.06 -29.73 -1.73
C THR A 23 16.98 -28.87 -3.00
N PRO A 24 17.90 -29.04 -3.97
CA PRO A 24 17.74 -28.45 -5.28
C PRO A 24 16.68 -29.25 -6.04
N ALA A 25 15.81 -28.56 -6.78
CA ALA A 25 14.82 -29.11 -7.71
C ALA A 25 13.50 -29.61 -7.11
N ARG A 26 12.68 -28.67 -6.62
CA ARG A 26 11.30 -28.41 -7.08
C ARG A 26 10.74 -27.22 -6.29
N ASP A 27 10.85 -26.04 -6.89
CA ASP A 27 10.11 -24.83 -6.53
C ASP A 27 10.12 -24.41 -5.04
N GLY A 28 11.21 -23.78 -4.61
CA GLY A 28 11.19 -22.77 -3.54
C GLY A 28 11.70 -23.19 -2.17
N GLU A 29 12.39 -22.24 -1.53
CA GLU A 29 12.62 -22.21 -0.08
C GLU A 29 11.28 -22.43 0.65
N GLY A 30 11.24 -23.31 1.65
CA GLY A 30 9.98 -23.67 2.31
C GLY A 30 10.18 -24.61 3.50
N PHE A 31 9.11 -24.86 4.25
CA PHE A 31 9.12 -25.86 5.33
C PHE A 31 8.84 -27.25 4.75
N SER A 32 9.71 -28.21 5.02
CA SER A 32 9.57 -29.59 4.54
C SER A 32 9.69 -30.59 5.68
N ILE A 33 8.98 -31.70 5.57
CA ILE A 33 9.12 -32.82 6.51
C ILE A 33 10.33 -33.65 6.08
N PRO A 34 11.23 -34.05 6.99
CA PRO A 34 12.35 -34.94 6.66
C PRO A 34 11.90 -36.25 5.99
N PRO A 35 12.66 -36.77 5.00
CA PRO A 35 12.32 -38.03 4.32
C PRO A 35 12.19 -39.23 5.27
N ASP A 36 12.95 -39.22 6.37
CA ASP A 36 13.05 -40.33 7.32
C ASP A 36 11.96 -40.33 8.42
N PHE A 37 10.98 -39.42 8.36
CA PHE A 37 9.94 -39.34 9.39
C PHE A 37 9.02 -40.58 9.35
N PRO A 38 8.96 -41.40 10.42
CA PRO A 38 8.19 -42.64 10.42
C PRO A 38 6.69 -42.37 10.61
N PHE A 39 5.85 -43.31 10.16
CA PHE A 39 4.39 -43.32 10.39
C PHE A 39 3.55 -42.25 9.68
N LEU A 40 4.03 -41.68 8.57
CA LEU A 40 3.24 -40.81 7.68
C LEU A 40 3.00 -41.46 6.33
N HIS A 41 1.75 -41.50 5.88
CA HIS A 41 1.44 -41.90 4.51
C HIS A 41 1.86 -40.78 3.52
N SER A 42 2.24 -41.13 2.29
CA SER A 42 2.69 -40.16 1.27
C SER A 42 1.66 -39.06 1.00
N ALA A 43 0.37 -39.41 1.00
CA ALA A 43 -0.73 -38.45 0.84
C ALA A 43 -0.90 -37.50 2.03
N GLU A 44 -0.72 -37.98 3.26
CA GLU A 44 -0.78 -37.15 4.47
C GLU A 44 0.40 -36.19 4.51
N ARG A 45 1.59 -36.68 4.16
CA ARG A 45 2.79 -35.86 4.02
C ARG A 45 2.58 -34.73 3.02
N TYR A 46 2.03 -35.04 1.84
CA TYR A 46 1.77 -34.02 0.83
C TYR A 46 0.80 -32.93 1.31
N ALA A 47 -0.27 -33.30 2.03
CA ALA A 47 -1.18 -32.31 2.62
C ALA A 47 -0.50 -31.45 3.70
N LEU A 48 0.34 -32.05 4.54
CA LEU A 48 1.08 -31.31 5.57
C LEU A 48 2.11 -30.35 4.95
N GLU A 49 2.84 -30.78 3.92
CA GLU A 49 3.80 -29.95 3.20
C GLU A 49 3.10 -28.78 2.49
N ARG A 50 1.92 -29.01 1.90
CA ARG A 50 1.11 -27.93 1.30
C ARG A 50 0.72 -26.87 2.31
N LEU A 51 0.24 -27.26 3.49
CA LEU A 51 -0.05 -26.33 4.58
C LEU A 51 1.22 -25.62 5.06
N ALA A 52 2.34 -26.33 5.15
CA ALA A 52 3.61 -25.76 5.60
C ALA A 52 4.13 -24.64 4.67
N VAL A 53 3.86 -24.71 3.37
CA VAL A 53 4.15 -23.62 2.42
C VAL A 53 3.46 -22.31 2.81
N LEU A 54 2.24 -22.35 3.36
CA LEU A 54 1.58 -21.13 3.85
C LEU A 54 2.32 -20.50 5.03
N GLY A 55 2.82 -21.33 5.94
CA GLY A 55 3.64 -20.89 7.06
C GLY A 55 4.92 -20.20 6.58
N TYR A 56 5.53 -20.69 5.50
CA TYR A 56 6.69 -20.07 4.88
C TYR A 56 6.37 -18.68 4.32
N TYR A 57 5.29 -18.56 3.54
CA TYR A 57 4.82 -17.26 3.06
C TYR A 57 4.54 -16.28 4.21
N TYR A 58 3.86 -16.75 5.25
CA TYR A 58 3.56 -15.94 6.43
C TYR A 58 4.82 -15.49 7.18
N GLN A 59 5.83 -16.35 7.30
CA GLN A 59 7.13 -16.00 7.87
C GLN A 59 7.82 -14.91 7.04
N ASN A 60 7.82 -15.05 5.71
CA ASN A 60 8.39 -14.06 4.80
C ASN A 60 7.67 -12.71 4.91
N PHE A 61 6.34 -12.70 4.95
CA PHE A 61 5.56 -11.48 5.10
C PHE A 61 5.82 -10.80 6.43
N THR A 62 5.83 -11.55 7.53
CA THR A 62 6.09 -11.01 8.87
C THR A 62 7.50 -10.44 8.96
N THR A 63 8.48 -11.13 8.37
CA THR A 63 9.86 -10.68 8.28
C THR A 63 10.00 -9.39 7.45
N PHE A 64 9.29 -9.31 6.33
CA PHE A 64 9.23 -8.13 5.46
C PHE A 64 8.60 -6.93 6.21
N ILE A 65 7.45 -7.14 6.85
CA ILE A 65 6.75 -6.10 7.64
C ILE A 65 7.65 -5.60 8.78
N ASN A 66 8.30 -6.50 9.52
CA ASN A 66 9.17 -6.15 10.64
C ASN A 66 10.41 -5.39 10.17
N SER A 67 10.99 -5.77 9.04
CA SER A 67 12.10 -5.05 8.42
C SER A 67 11.69 -3.62 8.04
N GLY A 68 10.44 -3.45 7.59
CA GLY A 68 9.89 -2.15 7.19
C GLY A 68 9.54 -1.24 8.35
N ARG A 69 8.97 -1.80 9.42
CA ARG A 69 8.64 -1.06 10.65
C ARG A 69 9.90 -0.56 11.37
N LYS A 70 10.94 -1.38 11.44
CA LYS A 70 12.17 -1.05 12.18
C LYS A 70 13.13 -0.18 11.37
N GLY A 71 12.86 0.10 10.09
CA GLY A 71 13.79 0.81 9.19
C GLY A 71 15.11 0.06 8.98
N THR A 72 15.16 -1.23 9.30
CA THR A 72 16.38 -2.05 9.32
C THR A 72 16.68 -2.71 7.98
N TYR A 73 15.89 -2.42 6.94
CA TYR A 73 16.16 -2.84 5.57
C TYR A 73 17.57 -2.47 5.08
N ALA A 74 18.14 -1.38 5.59
CA ALA A 74 19.52 -0.96 5.31
C ALA A 74 20.59 -1.90 5.91
N SER A 75 20.30 -2.59 7.02
CA SER A 75 21.27 -3.45 7.72
C SER A 75 21.32 -4.87 7.12
N ARG A 76 20.18 -5.42 6.68
CA ARG A 76 20.09 -6.78 6.15
C ARG A 76 20.76 -7.00 4.79
N ARG A 77 21.03 -5.91 4.05
CA ARG A 77 21.58 -5.91 2.68
C ARG A 77 23.00 -5.37 2.56
N SER A 78 23.71 -5.16 3.67
CA SER A 78 25.10 -4.63 3.71
C SER A 78 26.16 -5.43 2.93
N ASN A 79 25.78 -6.46 2.17
CA ASN A 79 26.64 -7.22 1.26
C ASN A 79 26.41 -6.93 -0.23
N ARG A 80 25.48 -6.03 -0.59
CA ARG A 80 25.32 -5.48 -1.96
C ARG A 80 25.39 -3.96 -1.87
N ASN A 81 26.22 -3.34 -2.70
CA ASN A 81 26.55 -1.91 -2.70
C ASN A 81 25.37 -0.93 -2.99
N ASP A 82 24.11 -1.36 -2.87
CA ASP A 82 22.93 -0.50 -2.99
C ASP A 82 22.45 -0.05 -1.61
N THR A 83 22.86 1.15 -1.24
CA THR A 83 22.52 1.79 0.03
C THR A 83 21.08 2.31 0.00
N ASN A 84 20.19 1.53 0.64
CA ASN A 84 18.85 1.84 1.16
C ASN A 84 17.80 0.88 0.58
N GLY A 85 17.34 -0.07 1.40
CA GLY A 85 16.14 -0.86 1.07
C GLY A 85 14.87 0.01 1.07
N PRO A 86 13.71 -0.56 0.73
CA PRO A 86 12.50 0.22 0.48
C PRO A 86 12.13 1.05 1.71
N TYR A 87 12.00 2.36 1.52
CA TYR A 87 11.68 3.35 2.55
C TYR A 87 10.56 4.25 2.05
N GLY A 88 9.87 4.94 2.96
CA GLY A 88 8.85 5.92 2.61
C GLY A 88 7.50 5.70 3.28
N SER A 89 6.64 6.70 3.17
CA SER A 89 5.33 6.74 3.82
C SER A 89 4.38 5.73 3.18
N TYR A 90 4.43 5.59 1.85
CA TYR A 90 3.62 4.63 1.10
C TYR A 90 4.00 3.19 1.43
N PHE A 91 5.29 2.91 1.49
CA PHE A 91 5.80 1.60 1.87
C PHE A 91 5.40 1.22 3.30
N ARG A 92 5.48 2.16 4.23
CA ARG A 92 5.04 1.93 5.62
C ARG A 92 3.52 1.71 5.71
N ALA A 93 2.74 2.45 4.94
CA ALA A 93 1.30 2.24 4.85
C ALA A 93 0.99 0.85 4.29
N PHE A 94 1.66 0.43 3.22
CA PHE A 94 1.54 -0.91 2.67
C PHE A 94 1.85 -1.99 3.70
N CYS A 95 2.98 -1.89 4.43
CA CYS A 95 3.32 -2.85 5.48
C CYS A 95 2.26 -2.89 6.61
N SER A 96 1.71 -1.74 6.97
CA SER A 96 0.65 -1.64 7.98
C SER A 96 -0.67 -2.26 7.51
N THR A 97 -1.04 -2.03 6.25
CA THR A 97 -2.24 -2.62 5.65
C THR A 97 -2.08 -4.12 5.46
N LEU A 98 -0.91 -4.59 5.01
CA LEU A 98 -0.62 -6.02 4.89
C LEU A 98 -0.70 -6.72 6.25
N ASP A 99 -0.18 -6.15 7.32
CA ASP A 99 -0.30 -6.73 8.68
C ASP A 99 -1.76 -6.88 9.12
N LYS A 100 -2.65 -5.94 8.73
CA LYS A 100 -4.09 -6.05 8.98
C LYS A 100 -4.74 -7.16 8.17
N GLU A 101 -4.36 -7.34 6.91
CA GLU A 101 -4.87 -8.44 6.08
C GLU A 101 -4.43 -9.82 6.61
N LEU A 102 -3.25 -9.89 7.23
CA LEU A 102 -2.76 -11.11 7.87
C LEU A 102 -3.49 -11.42 9.19
N GLU A 103 -4.23 -10.48 9.77
CA GLU A 103 -5.02 -10.73 10.97
C GLU A 103 -6.13 -11.76 10.71
N GLU A 104 -6.77 -11.72 9.53
CA GLU A 104 -7.76 -12.73 9.12
C GLU A 104 -7.15 -14.14 9.13
N TYR A 105 -5.88 -14.27 8.74
CA TYR A 105 -5.16 -15.54 8.78
C TYR A 105 -4.82 -15.98 10.21
N ARG A 106 -4.41 -15.04 11.08
CA ARG A 106 -4.14 -15.32 12.51
C ARG A 106 -5.39 -15.76 13.26
N GLU A 107 -6.52 -15.11 13.02
CA GLU A 107 -7.82 -15.48 13.61
C GLU A 107 -8.20 -16.91 13.24
N LEU A 108 -7.97 -17.33 12.00
CA LEU A 108 -8.23 -18.71 11.56
C LEU A 108 -7.29 -19.74 12.20
N ILE A 109 -6.03 -19.38 12.46
CA ILE A 109 -5.12 -20.24 13.23
C ILE A 109 -5.65 -20.43 14.64
N ILE A 110 -6.11 -19.36 15.29
CA ILE A 110 -6.68 -19.41 16.66
C ILE A 110 -7.98 -20.23 16.67
N GLU A 111 -8.84 -20.09 15.66
CA GLU A 111 -10.04 -20.93 15.50
C GLU A 111 -9.66 -22.42 15.39
N CYS A 112 -8.66 -22.74 14.56
CA CYS A 112 -8.17 -24.10 14.39
C CYS A 112 -7.55 -24.65 15.68
N GLU A 113 -6.76 -23.85 16.40
CA GLU A 113 -6.16 -24.23 17.68
C GLU A 113 -7.23 -24.53 18.73
N THR A 114 -8.21 -23.63 18.87
CA THR A 114 -9.33 -23.80 19.81
C THR A 114 -10.08 -25.09 19.53
N ARG A 115 -10.30 -25.42 18.25
CA ARG A 115 -10.98 -26.65 17.82
C ARG A 115 -10.15 -27.91 18.06
N ILE A 116 -8.83 -27.84 17.90
CA ILE A 116 -7.93 -28.96 18.21
C ILE A 116 -7.89 -29.21 19.73
N LEU A 117 -7.98 -28.15 20.55
CA LEU A 117 -7.97 -28.25 22.01
C LEU A 117 -9.35 -28.60 22.61
N SER A 118 -10.45 -28.34 21.91
CA SER A 118 -11.80 -28.59 22.41
C SER A 118 -12.12 -30.10 22.44
N LYS A 119 -12.02 -30.68 23.64
CA LYS A 119 -12.36 -32.10 23.90
C LYS A 119 -13.86 -32.42 23.79
N LEU A 120 -14.70 -31.42 23.53
CA LEU A 120 -16.17 -31.48 23.57
C LEU A 120 -16.85 -31.17 22.23
N ASP A 121 -16.07 -31.07 21.14
CA ASP A 121 -16.64 -30.71 19.85
C ASP A 121 -17.47 -31.88 19.27
N LEU A 122 -18.79 -31.68 19.18
CA LEU A 122 -19.77 -32.69 18.77
C LEU A 122 -19.61 -33.15 17.32
N GLU A 123 -18.98 -32.33 16.47
CA GLU A 123 -18.70 -32.64 15.06
C GLU A 123 -17.40 -33.44 14.87
N THR A 124 -16.50 -33.44 15.86
CA THR A 124 -15.10 -33.88 15.68
C THR A 124 -14.65 -34.95 16.68
N ASP A 125 -15.60 -35.75 17.21
CA ASP A 125 -15.38 -36.90 18.10
C ASP A 125 -14.27 -36.67 19.16
N GLY A 126 -14.30 -35.49 19.81
CA GLY A 126 -13.41 -35.16 20.93
C GLY A 126 -11.92 -34.96 20.58
N GLY A 127 -11.61 -34.05 19.64
CA GLY A 127 -10.24 -33.59 19.39
C GLY A 127 -9.49 -34.31 18.25
N ARG A 128 -10.20 -34.99 17.35
CA ARG A 128 -9.64 -35.66 16.17
C ARG A 128 -9.87 -34.86 14.90
N THR A 129 -9.32 -33.64 14.83
CA THR A 129 -9.46 -32.80 13.63
C THR A 129 -8.66 -33.40 12.45
N PRO A 130 -9.30 -33.76 11.33
CA PRO A 130 -8.57 -34.30 10.18
C PRO A 130 -7.81 -33.19 9.46
N VAL A 131 -6.66 -33.52 8.86
CA VAL A 131 -5.83 -32.57 8.09
C VAL A 131 -6.61 -31.97 6.92
N SER A 132 -7.56 -32.72 6.34
CA SER A 132 -8.44 -32.25 5.26
C SER A 132 -9.31 -31.05 5.65
N TYR A 133 -9.71 -30.95 6.93
CA TYR A 133 -10.45 -29.81 7.43
C TYR A 133 -9.59 -28.54 7.43
N LEU A 134 -8.34 -28.65 7.88
CA LEU A 134 -7.37 -27.54 7.87
C LEU A 134 -7.08 -27.09 6.43
N GLU A 135 -6.82 -28.05 5.52
CA GLU A 135 -6.65 -27.77 4.09
C GLU A 135 -7.83 -26.99 3.50
N HIS A 136 -9.07 -27.38 3.81
CA HIS A 136 -10.25 -26.68 3.35
C HIS A 136 -10.32 -25.24 3.88
N LYS A 137 -10.11 -25.04 5.20
CA LYS A 137 -10.13 -23.71 5.83
C LYS A 137 -9.04 -22.78 5.28
N PHE A 138 -7.85 -23.31 5.03
CA PHE A 138 -6.73 -22.54 4.49
C PHE A 138 -6.68 -22.47 2.95
N ALA A 139 -7.64 -23.07 2.24
CA ALA A 139 -7.67 -23.08 0.77
C ALA A 139 -7.68 -21.67 0.16
N LYS A 140 -8.34 -20.71 0.81
CA LYS A 140 -8.34 -19.29 0.38
C LYS A 140 -6.93 -18.70 0.33
N PHE A 141 -6.10 -18.97 1.34
CA PHE A 141 -4.76 -18.38 1.44
C PHE A 141 -3.75 -19.01 0.49
N HIS A 142 -3.95 -20.29 0.13
CA HIS A 142 -3.17 -20.94 -0.93
C HIS A 142 -3.28 -20.20 -2.27
N LEU A 143 -4.45 -19.62 -2.55
CA LEU A 143 -4.64 -18.84 -3.76
C LEU A 143 -3.99 -17.45 -3.65
N VAL A 144 -4.10 -16.81 -2.49
CA VAL A 144 -3.77 -15.38 -2.38
C VAL A 144 -2.31 -15.11 -2.00
N PHE A 145 -1.71 -15.92 -1.12
CA PHE A 145 -0.34 -15.70 -0.63
C PHE A 145 0.72 -15.69 -1.73
N PRO A 146 0.70 -16.56 -2.76
CA PRO A 146 1.68 -16.50 -3.85
C PRO A 146 1.70 -15.13 -4.54
N HIS A 147 0.52 -14.55 -4.79
CA HIS A 147 0.43 -13.24 -5.43
C HIS A 147 0.92 -12.08 -4.55
N ILE A 148 0.74 -12.17 -3.23
CA ILE A 148 1.34 -11.20 -2.30
C ILE A 148 2.86 -11.35 -2.31
N ASN A 149 3.36 -12.59 -2.29
CA ASN A 149 4.78 -12.89 -2.34
C ASN A 149 5.42 -12.37 -3.64
N ASP A 150 4.73 -12.46 -4.77
CA ASP A 150 5.17 -11.86 -6.03
C ASP A 150 5.31 -10.33 -5.91
N VAL A 151 4.37 -9.65 -5.26
CA VAL A 151 4.47 -8.20 -5.05
C VAL A 151 5.64 -7.86 -4.12
N ILE A 152 5.80 -8.60 -3.03
CA ILE A 152 6.91 -8.42 -2.09
C ILE A 152 8.26 -8.65 -2.78
N SER A 153 8.39 -9.72 -3.56
CA SER A 153 9.62 -10.02 -4.30
C SER A 153 9.95 -8.95 -5.33
N VAL A 154 8.95 -8.36 -6.01
CA VAL A 154 9.14 -7.22 -6.91
C VAL A 154 9.62 -5.98 -6.17
N ILE A 155 9.05 -5.69 -5.00
CA ILE A 155 9.48 -4.57 -4.14
C ILE A 155 10.93 -4.80 -3.67
N ASP A 156 11.26 -6.02 -3.26
CA ASP A 156 12.60 -6.39 -2.82
C ASP A 156 13.62 -6.39 -3.94
N ALA A 157 13.24 -6.81 -5.15
CA ALA A 157 14.14 -6.83 -6.30
C ALA A 157 14.51 -5.41 -6.76
N ASN A 158 13.57 -4.46 -6.69
CA ASN A 158 13.75 -3.10 -7.23
C ASN A 158 13.29 -2.00 -6.24
N PRO A 159 13.95 -1.86 -5.08
CA PRO A 159 13.51 -0.92 -4.03
C PRO A 159 13.59 0.55 -4.47
N ALA A 160 14.55 0.91 -5.32
CA ALA A 160 14.68 2.27 -5.86
C ALA A 160 13.64 2.59 -6.95
N VAL A 161 13.10 1.58 -7.63
CA VAL A 161 12.14 1.76 -8.74
C VAL A 161 10.71 1.80 -8.22
N VAL A 162 10.38 0.97 -7.23
CA VAL A 162 9.04 0.85 -6.63
C VAL A 162 8.94 1.75 -5.39
N HIS A 163 9.16 3.04 -5.58
CA HIS A 163 9.09 4.05 -4.52
C HIS A 163 7.81 4.89 -4.62
N GLY A 164 7.20 5.21 -3.48
CA GLY A 164 6.03 6.10 -3.41
C GLY A 164 4.84 5.64 -4.24
N MET A 165 4.36 6.51 -5.12
CA MET A 165 3.18 6.28 -5.96
C MET A 165 3.33 5.13 -6.98
N ARG A 166 4.56 4.71 -7.30
CA ARG A 166 4.78 3.55 -8.17
C ARG A 166 4.37 2.24 -7.50
N LEU A 167 4.47 2.16 -6.17
CA LEU A 167 3.91 1.05 -5.40
C LEU A 167 2.39 0.98 -5.57
N LEU A 168 1.73 2.14 -5.56
CA LEU A 168 0.28 2.21 -5.76
C LEU A 168 -0.12 1.77 -7.17
N ASN A 169 0.66 2.13 -8.19
CA ASN A 169 0.48 1.63 -9.56
C ASN A 169 0.65 0.12 -9.66
N LEU A 170 1.67 -0.45 -9.01
CA LEU A 170 1.89 -1.89 -8.97
C LEU A 170 0.69 -2.61 -8.34
N LEU A 171 0.18 -2.11 -7.20
CA LEU A 171 -1.01 -2.67 -6.56
C LEU A 171 -2.24 -2.58 -7.44
N HIS A 172 -2.42 -1.47 -8.16
CA HIS A 172 -3.53 -1.31 -9.10
C HIS A 172 -3.44 -2.32 -10.25
N GLU A 173 -2.26 -2.52 -10.84
CA GLU A 173 -2.06 -3.50 -11.91
C GLU A 173 -2.37 -4.92 -11.44
N ARG A 174 -2.01 -5.25 -10.19
CA ARG A 174 -2.33 -6.54 -9.57
C ARG A 174 -3.78 -6.69 -9.14
N ASN A 175 -4.51 -5.58 -8.96
CA ASN A 175 -5.94 -5.60 -8.66
C ASN A 175 -6.80 -6.01 -9.87
N ALA A 176 -6.29 -5.87 -11.11
CA ALA A 176 -6.99 -6.24 -12.34
C ALA A 176 -7.02 -7.77 -12.54
N THR A 177 -7.67 -8.49 -11.62
CA THR A 177 -7.78 -9.96 -11.64
C THR A 177 -9.25 -10.39 -11.69
N GLY A 178 -9.53 -11.51 -12.35
CA GLY A 178 -10.87 -12.10 -12.44
C GLY A 178 -11.29 -12.90 -11.20
N LEU A 179 -10.38 -13.07 -10.23
CA LEU A 179 -10.63 -13.87 -9.02
C LEU A 179 -11.17 -12.96 -7.90
N PRO A 180 -12.38 -13.21 -7.37
CA PRO A 180 -13.03 -12.30 -6.43
C PRO A 180 -12.25 -12.17 -5.12
N TYR A 181 -11.77 -13.28 -4.56
CA TYR A 181 -10.99 -13.29 -3.31
C TYR A 181 -9.68 -12.50 -3.43
N LEU A 182 -9.02 -12.63 -4.59
CA LEU A 182 -7.76 -11.95 -4.87
C LEU A 182 -7.99 -10.44 -5.06
N ARG A 183 -9.01 -10.09 -5.85
CA ARG A 183 -9.41 -8.70 -6.08
C ARG A 183 -9.80 -8.00 -4.78
N GLU A 184 -10.55 -8.67 -3.92
CA GLU A 184 -10.96 -8.09 -2.63
C GLU A 184 -9.73 -7.75 -1.76
N MET A 185 -8.77 -8.67 -1.64
CA MET A 185 -7.55 -8.43 -0.87
C MET A 185 -6.70 -7.31 -1.48
N PHE A 186 -6.45 -7.34 -2.79
CA PHE A 186 -5.68 -6.27 -3.46
C PHE A 186 -6.38 -4.92 -3.40
N THR A 187 -7.71 -4.89 -3.44
CA THR A 187 -8.50 -3.66 -3.25
C THR A 187 -8.28 -3.08 -1.85
N ARG A 188 -8.26 -3.91 -0.80
CA ARG A 188 -7.99 -3.46 0.57
C ARG A 188 -6.54 -2.97 0.74
N LEU A 189 -5.56 -3.68 0.15
CA LEU A 189 -4.16 -3.25 0.12
C LEU A 189 -3.96 -1.92 -0.61
N LEU A 190 -4.59 -1.77 -1.78
CA LEU A 190 -4.55 -0.56 -2.59
C LEU A 190 -5.13 0.61 -1.81
N LEU A 191 -6.28 0.41 -1.17
CA LEU A 191 -6.94 1.45 -0.39
C LEU A 191 -6.13 1.86 0.84
N GLY A 192 -5.63 0.91 1.62
CA GLY A 192 -4.85 1.23 2.81
C GLY A 192 -3.58 2.01 2.46
N THR A 193 -2.98 1.71 1.32
CA THR A 193 -1.82 2.45 0.79
C THR A 193 -2.22 3.81 0.21
N SER A 194 -3.39 3.92 -0.44
CA SER A 194 -3.89 5.17 -1.01
C SER A 194 -4.30 6.22 0.03
N GLN A 195 -4.47 5.85 1.31
CA GLN A 195 -4.73 6.82 2.38
C GLN A 195 -3.61 7.86 2.49
N VAL A 196 -2.36 7.46 2.29
CA VAL A 196 -1.21 8.39 2.26
C VAL A 196 -1.35 9.37 1.11
N PHE A 197 -1.70 8.86 -0.07
CA PHE A 197 -1.95 9.68 -1.26
C PHE A 197 -3.08 10.69 -1.04
N ILE A 198 -4.21 10.25 -0.49
CA ILE A 198 -5.36 11.14 -0.23
C ILE A 198 -4.97 12.23 0.77
N LYS A 199 -4.21 11.90 1.82
CA LYS A 199 -3.72 12.90 2.79
C LYS A 199 -2.82 13.94 2.14
N GLN A 200 -1.88 13.51 1.30
CA GLN A 200 -1.00 14.41 0.57
C GLN A 200 -1.78 15.27 -0.44
N LEU A 201 -2.77 14.68 -1.12
CA LEU A 201 -3.64 15.40 -2.05
C LEU A 201 -4.47 16.47 -1.34
N VAL A 202 -5.05 16.17 -0.18
CA VAL A 202 -5.80 17.15 0.63
C VAL A 202 -4.88 18.26 1.13
N ALA A 203 -3.71 17.92 1.68
CA ALA A 203 -2.73 18.91 2.13
C ALA A 203 -2.38 19.91 1.00
N TRP A 204 -2.20 19.38 -0.22
CA TRP A 204 -1.89 20.19 -1.38
C TRP A 204 -3.08 21.02 -1.91
N VAL A 205 -4.22 20.38 -2.15
CA VAL A 205 -5.38 21.02 -2.80
C VAL A 205 -6.15 21.93 -1.86
N ALA A 206 -6.31 21.56 -0.59
CA ALA A 206 -7.09 22.33 0.38
C ALA A 206 -6.26 23.38 1.11
N TYR A 207 -5.00 23.07 1.41
CA TYR A 207 -4.13 23.94 2.23
C TYR A 207 -2.95 24.53 1.47
N GLY A 208 -2.72 24.14 0.20
CA GLY A 208 -1.56 24.61 -0.57
C GLY A 208 -0.22 24.11 -0.02
N GLN A 209 -0.21 23.15 0.91
CA GLN A 209 0.98 22.67 1.60
C GLN A 209 1.47 21.36 1.00
N LEU A 210 2.73 21.34 0.54
CA LEU A 210 3.36 20.12 0.04
C LEU A 210 4.12 19.40 1.17
N ILE A 211 3.43 18.45 1.82
CA ILE A 211 4.01 17.62 2.88
C ILE A 211 4.51 16.30 2.28
N ASP A 212 5.74 16.31 1.77
CA ASP A 212 6.37 15.13 1.16
C ASP A 212 7.86 14.98 1.56
N PRO A 213 8.14 14.40 2.75
CA PRO A 213 9.51 14.22 3.23
C PRO A 213 10.37 13.27 2.37
N HIS A 214 9.73 12.37 1.63
CA HIS A 214 10.41 11.29 0.89
C HIS A 214 10.34 11.43 -0.63
N LEU A 215 9.82 12.56 -1.14
CA LEU A 215 9.68 12.87 -2.58
C LEU A 215 8.89 11.78 -3.33
N GLU A 216 7.86 11.26 -2.68
CA GLU A 216 7.02 10.16 -3.14
C GLU A 216 5.82 10.63 -3.97
N PHE A 217 5.43 11.90 -3.84
CA PHE A 217 4.27 12.50 -4.48
C PHE A 217 4.59 12.97 -5.90
N PHE A 218 3.57 13.02 -6.76
CA PHE A 218 3.71 13.39 -8.17
C PHE A 218 3.91 14.90 -8.40
N VAL A 219 3.61 15.75 -7.40
CA VAL A 219 3.96 17.18 -7.41
C VAL A 219 5.28 17.39 -6.68
N ARG A 220 6.24 18.03 -7.33
CA ARG A 220 7.58 18.30 -6.77
C ARG A 220 7.92 19.79 -6.80
N VAL A 221 8.67 20.23 -5.81
CA VAL A 221 9.30 21.56 -5.83
C VAL A 221 10.49 21.54 -6.79
N ASN A 222 10.45 22.39 -7.79
CA ASN A 222 11.53 22.59 -8.73
C ASN A 222 12.63 23.46 -8.09
N ARG A 223 13.56 22.83 -7.36
CA ARG A 223 14.70 23.52 -6.74
C ARG A 223 15.60 24.26 -7.74
N LYS A 224 15.50 24.00 -9.05
CA LYS A 224 16.28 24.72 -10.07
C LYS A 224 15.79 26.16 -10.29
N ALA A 225 14.57 26.52 -9.88
CA ALA A 225 14.06 27.89 -9.97
C ALA A 225 14.65 28.82 -8.88
N GLY A 226 15.22 28.27 -7.81
CA GLY A 226 15.82 29.04 -6.71
C GLY A 226 17.28 29.46 -6.91
N ASN A 227 18.01 28.82 -7.83
CA ASN A 227 19.45 29.07 -8.04
C ASN A 227 19.77 30.09 -9.14
N VAL A 228 18.77 30.82 -9.67
CA VAL A 228 19.03 31.97 -10.54
C VAL A 228 19.28 33.21 -9.68
N GLU A 229 20.29 33.16 -8.82
CA GLU A 229 20.88 34.37 -8.24
C GLU A 229 21.75 35.06 -9.30
N HIS A 230 21.17 36.10 -9.90
CA HIS A 230 21.80 37.31 -10.40
C HIS A 230 23.19 37.24 -11.10
N LYS A 231 23.15 37.33 -12.44
CA LYS A 231 23.94 38.36 -13.18
C LYS A 231 23.09 38.95 -14.30
N GLY A 232 22.27 39.94 -13.97
CA GLY A 232 21.50 40.69 -14.96
C GLY A 232 20.70 41.81 -14.30
N LYS A 233 21.24 43.03 -14.35
CA LYS A 233 20.52 44.25 -13.99
C LYS A 233 19.36 44.42 -14.97
N ASN A 234 18.13 44.37 -14.46
CA ASN A 234 16.95 45.18 -14.84
C ASN A 234 15.70 44.41 -14.38
N GLY A 235 15.17 44.81 -13.22
CA GLY A 235 13.90 44.30 -12.73
C GLY A 235 12.78 44.66 -13.69
N THR A 236 12.06 43.63 -14.14
CA THR A 236 10.78 43.77 -14.83
C THR A 236 9.76 42.90 -14.09
N LEU A 237 8.55 43.45 -13.91
CA LEU A 237 7.39 42.82 -13.22
C LEU A 237 7.00 41.43 -13.78
N ALA A 238 7.56 41.02 -14.93
CA ALA A 238 7.40 39.70 -15.53
C ALA A 238 8.18 38.57 -14.80
N GLN A 239 9.21 38.92 -14.02
CA GLN A 239 10.08 37.95 -13.35
C GLN A 239 9.48 37.42 -12.02
N GLU A 240 8.64 38.20 -11.35
CA GLU A 240 7.85 37.73 -10.21
C GLU A 240 6.65 36.86 -10.68
N GLN A 241 6.05 37.20 -11.83
CA GLN A 241 4.95 36.45 -12.44
C GLN A 241 5.34 35.04 -12.91
N THR A 242 6.63 34.72 -13.03
CA THR A 242 7.13 33.41 -13.49
C THR A 242 7.71 32.55 -12.36
N LYS A 243 7.90 33.11 -11.16
CA LYS A 243 8.42 32.39 -10.00
C LYS A 243 7.42 31.33 -9.50
N TRP A 244 6.14 31.69 -9.34
CA TRP A 244 5.09 30.75 -8.91
C TRP A 244 4.80 29.66 -9.97
N GLN A 245 4.96 29.99 -11.26
CA GLN A 245 4.76 29.02 -12.34
C GLN A 245 5.84 27.94 -12.34
N SER A 246 7.08 28.32 -12.01
CA SER A 246 8.25 27.45 -12.09
C SER A 246 8.54 26.68 -10.81
N GLU A 247 7.96 27.05 -9.66
CA GLU A 247 8.26 26.47 -8.34
C GLU A 247 7.74 25.04 -8.16
N TYR A 248 6.61 24.67 -8.78
CA TYR A 248 6.06 23.30 -8.70
C TYR A 248 5.92 22.68 -10.08
N VAL A 249 6.42 21.45 -10.22
CA VAL A 249 6.42 20.67 -11.46
C VAL A 249 5.86 19.28 -11.19
N LEU A 250 5.14 18.75 -12.17
CA LEU A 250 4.65 17.37 -12.15
C LEU A 250 5.76 16.41 -12.59
N ASP A 251 6.01 15.38 -11.78
CA ASP A 251 6.85 14.26 -12.19
C ASP A 251 5.97 13.18 -12.83
N SER A 252 5.96 13.15 -14.17
CA SER A 252 5.23 12.16 -14.96
C SER A 252 5.59 10.71 -14.58
N SER A 253 6.76 10.49 -13.99
CA SER A 253 7.22 9.16 -13.58
C SER A 253 6.57 8.65 -12.29
N PHE A 254 5.96 9.53 -11.50
CA PHE A 254 5.21 9.21 -10.27
C PHE A 254 3.70 9.41 -10.44
N SER A 255 3.25 9.87 -11.61
CA SER A 255 1.82 9.99 -11.90
C SER A 255 1.16 8.61 -11.78
N PRO A 256 0.08 8.49 -11.00
CA PRO A 256 -0.61 7.23 -10.91
C PRO A 256 -1.32 6.94 -12.22
N LYS A 257 -1.21 5.71 -12.74
CA LYS A 257 -1.83 5.30 -14.01
C LYS A 257 -3.36 5.36 -13.96
N PHE A 258 -3.93 5.33 -12.75
CA PHE A 258 -5.36 5.46 -12.52
C PHE A 258 -5.86 6.91 -12.56
N ILE A 259 -4.96 7.90 -12.48
CA ILE A 259 -5.30 9.32 -12.65
C ILE A 259 -4.91 9.73 -14.05
N GLY A 260 -5.89 10.17 -14.85
CA GLY A 260 -5.63 10.72 -16.17
C GLY A 260 -4.70 11.94 -16.07
N SER A 261 -3.82 12.12 -17.05
CA SER A 261 -2.82 13.20 -17.06
C SER A 261 -3.44 14.59 -16.85
N ASN A 262 -4.65 14.79 -17.37
CA ASN A 262 -5.44 16.01 -17.21
C ASN A 262 -5.72 16.38 -15.74
N ILE A 263 -5.98 15.39 -14.88
CA ILE A 263 -6.27 15.63 -13.45
C ILE A 263 -4.98 16.03 -12.72
N GLY A 264 -3.83 15.50 -13.15
CA GLY A 264 -2.53 15.90 -12.60
C GLY A 264 -2.28 17.40 -12.79
N ASP A 265 -2.57 17.92 -13.99
CA ASP A 265 -2.46 19.35 -14.31
C ASP A 265 -3.45 20.20 -13.51
N GLU A 266 -4.70 19.73 -13.35
CA GLU A 266 -5.72 20.40 -12.53
C GLU A 266 -5.30 20.47 -11.05
N VAL A 267 -4.81 19.36 -10.49
CA VAL A 267 -4.32 19.32 -9.10
C VAL A 267 -3.12 20.24 -8.89
N LEU A 268 -2.20 20.29 -9.87
CA LEU A 268 -1.08 21.22 -9.84
C LEU A 268 -1.57 22.67 -9.83
N PHE A 269 -2.51 23.00 -10.71
CA PHE A 269 -3.05 24.35 -10.84
C PHE A 269 -3.76 24.80 -9.56
N ILE A 270 -4.63 23.96 -9.00
CA ILE A 270 -5.39 24.29 -7.79
C ILE A 270 -4.46 24.50 -6.60
N GLY A 271 -3.52 23.58 -6.35
CA GLY A 271 -2.61 23.73 -5.22
C GLY A 271 -1.66 24.92 -5.37
N LYS A 272 -1.22 25.26 -6.60
CA LYS A 272 -0.48 26.51 -6.86
C LYS A 272 -1.31 27.74 -6.50
N ALA A 273 -2.57 27.78 -6.91
CA ALA A 273 -3.46 28.91 -6.63
C ALA A 273 -3.67 29.10 -5.13
N VAL A 274 -3.95 28.02 -4.38
CA VAL A 274 -4.13 28.08 -2.92
C VAL A 274 -2.85 28.51 -2.20
N ASN A 275 -1.70 27.98 -2.62
CA ASN A 275 -0.41 28.37 -2.03
C ASN A 275 -0.11 29.86 -2.26
N VAL A 276 -0.38 30.40 -3.44
CA VAL A 276 -0.19 31.84 -3.73
C VAL A 276 -1.11 32.70 -2.86
N ILE A 277 -2.37 32.29 -2.68
CA ILE A 277 -3.32 32.99 -1.79
C ILE A 277 -2.78 33.03 -0.36
N ASN A 278 -2.31 31.89 0.15
CA ASN A 278 -1.76 31.81 1.51
C ASN A 278 -0.50 32.68 1.69
N GLN A 279 0.41 32.70 0.71
CA GLN A 279 1.58 33.59 0.74
C GLN A 279 1.22 35.08 0.74
N LEU A 280 0.13 35.45 0.05
CA LEU A 280 -0.38 36.82 0.06
C LEU A 280 -1.04 37.18 1.40
N ASP A 281 -1.75 36.24 2.03
CA ASP A 281 -2.40 36.41 3.33
C ASP A 281 -1.35 36.62 4.44
N GLU A 282 -0.30 35.77 4.45
CA GLU A 282 0.85 35.90 5.36
C GLU A 282 1.56 37.25 5.22
N ARG A 283 1.73 37.74 3.98
CA ARG A 283 2.37 39.03 3.70
C ARG A 283 1.52 40.23 4.12
N ASN A 284 0.20 40.09 4.14
CA ASN A 284 -0.75 41.15 4.50
C ASN A 284 -1.09 41.18 6.01
N GLY A 285 -0.54 40.25 6.80
CA GLY A 285 -0.72 40.23 8.26
C GLY A 285 -2.18 40.00 8.70
N ILE A 286 -2.99 39.38 7.86
CA ILE A 286 -4.38 39.06 8.19
C ILE A 286 -4.35 37.78 9.04
N PRO A 287 -4.88 37.77 10.27
CA PRO A 287 -4.88 36.57 11.09
C PRO A 287 -5.76 35.50 10.43
N GLU A 288 -5.14 34.39 10.03
CA GLU A 288 -5.60 32.98 9.95
C GLU A 288 -7.13 32.70 9.98
N PHE A 289 -7.97 33.42 9.23
CA PHE A 289 -9.44 33.29 9.37
C PHE A 289 -10.27 33.29 8.07
N ALA A 290 -9.68 33.07 6.89
CA ALA A 290 -10.48 33.04 5.66
C ALA A 290 -10.91 31.62 5.19
N PHE A 291 -10.12 30.57 5.43
CA PHE A 291 -10.41 29.23 4.88
C PHE A 291 -11.18 28.27 5.81
N ALA A 292 -11.33 28.61 7.10
CA ALA A 292 -12.10 27.79 8.06
C ALA A 292 -13.62 27.73 7.77
N ARG A 293 -14.11 28.39 6.70
CA ARG A 293 -15.53 28.37 6.28
C ARG A 293 -15.85 27.43 5.12
N LEU A 294 -14.86 26.86 4.45
CA LEU A 294 -15.13 25.66 3.66
C LEU A 294 -15.14 24.52 4.66
N SER A 295 -16.26 23.79 4.74
CA SER A 295 -16.30 22.55 5.55
C SER A 295 -15.04 21.77 5.20
N PRO A 296 -14.19 21.42 6.19
CA PRO A 296 -12.94 20.75 5.91
C PRO A 296 -13.28 19.54 5.07
N ILE A 297 -12.64 19.38 3.92
CA ILE A 297 -12.75 18.16 3.15
C ILE A 297 -12.33 17.06 4.11
N THR A 298 -13.31 16.37 4.70
CA THR A 298 -12.98 15.41 5.73
C THR A 298 -12.30 14.25 5.00
N GLU A 299 -11.22 13.73 5.58
CA GLU A 299 -10.57 12.50 5.12
C GLU A 299 -11.62 11.40 4.83
N HIS A 300 -12.73 11.41 5.56
CA HIS A 300 -13.89 10.54 5.40
C HIS A 300 -14.65 10.72 4.08
N ASP A 301 -14.89 11.94 3.60
CA ASP A 301 -15.65 12.18 2.36
C ASP A 301 -14.85 11.80 1.10
N LEU A 302 -13.55 12.11 1.07
CA LEU A 302 -12.67 11.67 -0.01
C LEU A 302 -12.45 10.16 0.02
N ASN A 303 -12.28 9.56 1.20
CA ASN A 303 -12.23 8.12 1.33
C ASN A 303 -13.54 7.51 0.80
N ARG A 304 -14.72 8.01 1.16
CA ARG A 304 -16.02 7.47 0.72
C ARG A 304 -16.24 7.57 -0.79
N SER A 305 -15.84 8.68 -1.40
CA SER A 305 -15.91 8.86 -2.85
C SER A 305 -14.92 7.93 -3.55
N PHE A 306 -13.70 7.82 -3.06
CA PHE A 306 -12.69 6.88 -3.55
C PHE A 306 -13.14 5.41 -3.40
N TRP A 307 -13.75 5.05 -2.26
CA TRP A 307 -14.40 3.75 -2.01
C TRP A 307 -15.50 3.43 -3.02
N THR A 308 -16.33 4.42 -3.35
CA THR A 308 -17.42 4.27 -4.33
C THR A 308 -16.85 4.04 -5.73
N ILE A 309 -15.73 4.69 -6.05
CA ILE A 309 -15.11 4.60 -7.35
C ILE A 309 -14.33 3.30 -7.50
N LEU A 310 -13.58 2.84 -6.48
CA LEU A 310 -12.95 1.52 -6.52
C LEU A 310 -13.98 0.38 -6.61
N LYS A 311 -15.14 0.52 -5.94
CA LYS A 311 -16.25 -0.44 -6.08
C LYS A 311 -16.91 -0.41 -7.47
N LYS A 312 -16.97 0.75 -8.13
CA LYS A 312 -17.51 0.91 -9.50
C LYS A 312 -16.49 0.57 -10.60
N SER A 313 -15.20 0.76 -10.36
CA SER A 313 -14.08 0.55 -11.29
C SER A 313 -13.79 -0.93 -11.58
N GLY A 314 -14.59 -1.85 -11.01
CA GLY A 314 -14.80 -3.18 -11.60
C GLY A 314 -15.35 -3.15 -13.04
N MET A 315 -15.83 -2.00 -13.51
CA MET A 315 -16.04 -1.67 -14.93
C MET A 315 -15.21 -0.43 -15.30
N THR A 316 -14.12 -0.66 -16.02
CA THR A 316 -13.62 0.05 -17.22
C THR A 316 -13.74 1.57 -17.42
N ASP A 317 -14.16 2.41 -16.47
CA ASP A 317 -14.33 3.85 -16.75
C ASP A 317 -13.39 4.71 -15.89
N ASN A 318 -12.21 5.00 -16.45
CA ASN A 318 -11.29 6.05 -15.97
C ASN A 318 -11.98 7.44 -15.93
N ASP A 319 -13.05 7.63 -16.70
CA ASP A 319 -13.81 8.86 -16.77
C ASP A 319 -14.68 9.11 -15.51
N ALA A 320 -15.10 8.06 -14.80
CA ALA A 320 -15.93 8.21 -13.59
C ALA A 320 -15.14 8.71 -12.37
N LEU A 321 -13.84 8.42 -12.30
CA LEU A 321 -12.92 8.97 -11.30
C LEU A 321 -12.62 10.45 -11.61
N SER A 322 -12.37 10.76 -12.89
CA SER A 322 -12.20 12.13 -13.40
C SER A 322 -13.41 12.99 -13.09
N ASP A 323 -14.60 12.56 -13.48
CA ASP A 323 -15.80 13.38 -13.36
C ASP A 323 -16.25 13.58 -11.92
N ASN A 324 -15.99 12.67 -10.98
CA ASN A 324 -16.34 12.87 -9.57
C ASN A 324 -15.29 13.64 -8.78
N ILE A 325 -13.99 13.50 -9.09
CA ILE A 325 -12.96 14.40 -8.55
C ILE A 325 -13.22 15.81 -9.07
N LYS A 326 -13.48 15.96 -10.38
CA LYS A 326 -13.92 17.21 -10.98
C LYS A 326 -15.21 17.72 -10.37
N PHE A 327 -16.23 16.88 -10.18
CA PHE A 327 -17.52 17.29 -9.60
C PHE A 327 -17.34 17.77 -8.17
N GLU A 328 -16.53 17.11 -7.33
CA GLU A 328 -16.37 17.56 -5.94
C GLU A 328 -15.42 18.74 -5.78
N ILE A 329 -14.51 18.94 -6.74
CA ILE A 329 -13.72 20.17 -6.90
C ILE A 329 -14.61 21.32 -7.45
N LEU A 330 -15.43 21.07 -8.48
CA LEU A 330 -16.26 22.06 -9.19
C LEU A 330 -17.50 22.48 -8.38
N LYS A 331 -18.21 21.54 -7.77
CA LYS A 331 -19.42 21.78 -6.96
C LYS A 331 -19.13 22.69 -5.76
N ARG A 332 -17.86 22.81 -5.36
CA ARG A 332 -17.43 23.71 -4.28
C ARG A 332 -16.60 24.90 -4.75
N GLY A 333 -16.02 24.86 -5.95
CA GLY A 333 -15.55 26.05 -6.68
C GLY A 333 -16.67 26.98 -7.14
N THR A 334 -17.93 26.50 -7.21
CA THR A 334 -19.09 27.36 -7.51
C THR A 334 -19.59 28.18 -6.31
N ILE A 335 -19.12 27.91 -5.08
CA ILE A 335 -19.53 28.72 -3.93
C ILE A 335 -18.85 30.10 -3.96
N THR A 336 -17.77 30.28 -4.71
CA THR A 336 -17.17 31.60 -4.95
C THR A 336 -17.91 32.46 -5.97
N SER A 337 -18.89 31.95 -6.73
CA SER A 337 -19.72 32.79 -7.62
C SER A 337 -21.03 33.26 -7.00
N CYS A 338 -21.36 32.88 -5.75
CA CYS A 338 -22.55 33.36 -5.04
C CYS A 338 -22.28 34.50 -4.05
N LEU A 339 -21.07 35.08 -4.04
CA LEU A 339 -20.76 36.32 -3.32
C LEU A 339 -20.52 37.52 -4.25
N SER A 340 -21.12 37.50 -5.44
CA SER A 340 -21.38 38.70 -6.23
C SER A 340 -22.88 38.79 -6.54
N SER A 341 -23.66 39.10 -5.51
CA SER A 341 -24.97 39.76 -5.61
C SER A 341 -25.23 40.52 -4.33
#